data_AF-A0A843XJ52-F1
#
_entry.id   AF-A0A843XJ52-F1
#
_cell.length_a   1.000
_cell.length_b   1.000
_cell.length_c   1.000
_cell.angle_alpha   90.00
_cell.angle_beta   90.00
_cell.angle_gamma   90.00
#
_symmetry.space_group_name_H-M   'P 1'
#
loop_
_entity.id
_entity.type
_entity.pdbx_description
1 polymer ?
#
loop_
_entity_poly.entity_id
_entity_poly.type
_entity_poly.pdbx_seq_one_letter_code
_entity_poly.pdbx_strand_id
1 'polypeptide(L)'
;MMKLSLLPPLILLCSDLLFQKPFTFAFPVAQHNPRMEQAGVILAQASPSYVSSRRSSNQIFHHPTGLCVLRKSLRDPLVLAPCDQSDSWNYTPQKFLTVKGTYFCLQAVDSHKPAKLGIICTEADSKWEKVHGNDARFSLLTTFPDGQSLCLDIDPSGTIVTNPCGKTSESDSQWFEVIPTKRGLY
;
A
#
# COMPACT_ATOMS: atom_id res chain seq x y z
N MET A 1 -11.19 62.84 8.08
CA MET A 1 -10.06 62.24 8.80
C MET A 1 -9.81 60.85 8.22
N MET A 2 -8.79 60.73 7.37
CA MET A 2 -8.44 59.51 6.64
C MET A 2 -7.41 58.71 7.44
N LYS A 3 -7.65 57.42 7.69
CA LYS A 3 -6.65 56.48 8.22
C LYS A 3 -6.13 55.65 7.05
N LEU A 4 -4.90 55.94 6.63
CA LEU A 4 -4.05 55.06 5.82
C LEU A 4 -3.23 54.16 6.75
N SER A 5 -3.22 52.86 6.48
CA SER A 5 -2.22 51.90 6.97
C SER A 5 -2.29 50.66 6.07
N LEU A 6 -1.49 50.60 5.00
CA LEU A 6 -0.13 50.04 4.90
C LEU A 6 -0.14 48.50 4.82
N LEU A 7 0.01 48.01 3.59
CA LEU A 7 0.31 46.63 3.20
C LEU A 7 1.74 46.23 3.64
N PRO A 8 2.01 44.96 3.99
CA PRO A 8 3.36 44.47 4.23
C PRO A 8 4.13 44.21 2.91
N PRO A 9 5.46 44.38 2.90
CA PRO A 9 6.28 44.28 1.70
C PRO A 9 6.63 42.84 1.32
N LEU A 10 6.75 42.63 0.01
CA LEU A 10 7.31 41.44 -0.64
C LEU A 10 8.77 41.27 -0.21
N ILE A 11 9.11 40.14 0.43
CA ILE A 11 10.49 39.74 0.67
C ILE A 11 10.98 39.04 -0.61
N LEU A 12 11.87 39.73 -1.31
CA LEU A 12 12.61 39.26 -2.47
C LEU A 12 14.10 39.30 -2.07
N LEU A 13 14.68 38.14 -1.74
CA LEU A 13 16.11 37.97 -1.45
C LEU A 13 16.50 36.59 -2.01
N CYS A 14 17.16 36.53 -3.16
CA CYS A 14 18.62 36.65 -3.41
C CYS A 14 19.20 35.25 -3.66
N SER A 15 19.51 35.00 -4.93
CA SER A 15 20.26 33.85 -5.42
C SER A 15 21.74 34.09 -5.23
N ASP A 16 22.37 33.40 -4.27
CA ASP A 16 23.83 33.35 -4.16
C ASP A 16 24.34 31.95 -4.49
N LEU A 17 24.75 31.81 -5.75
CA LEU A 17 25.66 30.79 -6.25
C LEU A 17 27.06 31.06 -5.70
N LEU A 18 27.52 30.28 -4.73
CA LEU A 18 28.95 30.19 -4.41
C LEU A 18 29.36 28.72 -4.16
N PHE A 19 29.77 28.08 -5.26
CA PHE A 19 31.06 27.39 -5.39
C PHE A 19 31.65 26.77 -4.11
N GLN A 20 31.30 25.52 -3.81
CA GLN A 20 32.12 24.67 -2.94
C GLN A 20 32.75 23.54 -3.76
N LYS A 21 34.09 23.55 -3.74
CA LYS A 21 35.02 22.69 -4.49
C LYS A 21 34.91 21.23 -4.04
N PRO A 22 35.21 20.26 -4.92
CA PRO A 22 35.22 18.84 -4.57
C PRO A 22 36.39 18.54 -3.63
N PHE A 23 36.08 17.94 -2.47
CA PHE A 23 37.06 17.30 -1.60
C PHE A 23 37.55 16.01 -2.27
N THR A 24 38.78 16.04 -2.76
CA THR A 24 39.51 14.87 -3.23
C THR A 24 39.90 14.03 -2.01
N PHE A 25 39.19 12.92 -1.76
CA PHE A 25 39.66 11.89 -0.84
C PHE A 25 40.72 11.04 -1.54
N ALA A 26 41.99 11.27 -1.18
CA ALA A 26 43.08 10.37 -1.51
C ALA A 26 42.98 9.12 -0.62
N PHE A 27 42.61 7.98 -1.21
CA PHE A 27 42.70 6.69 -0.54
C PHE A 27 44.15 6.17 -0.62
N PRO A 28 44.74 5.68 0.49
CA PRO A 28 46.05 5.04 0.41
C PRO A 28 45.95 3.68 -0.29
N VAL A 29 46.83 3.50 -1.26
CA VAL A 29 47.07 2.26 -2.00
C VAL A 29 47.70 1.23 -1.05
N ALA A 30 47.04 0.10 -0.82
CA ALA A 30 47.66 -1.06 -0.17
C ALA A 30 48.32 -1.94 -1.24
N GLN A 31 49.60 -2.22 -1.03
CA GLN A 31 50.51 -2.93 -1.92
C GLN A 31 50.15 -4.40 -2.14
N HIS A 32 50.42 -4.81 -3.38
CA HIS A 32 50.45 -6.17 -3.89
C HIS A 32 51.55 -7.02 -3.23
N ASN A 33 51.28 -8.28 -2.89
CA ASN A 33 52.20 -9.37 -3.22
C ASN A 33 51.50 -10.74 -3.29
N PRO A 34 51.88 -11.62 -4.24
CA PRO A 34 51.16 -12.84 -4.54
C PRO A 34 51.79 -14.05 -3.83
N ARG A 35 50.97 -15.03 -3.46
CA ARG A 35 51.43 -16.42 -3.32
C ARG A 35 50.25 -17.38 -3.47
N MET A 36 50.17 -18.00 -4.63
CA MET A 36 49.31 -19.16 -4.89
C MET A 36 49.83 -20.33 -4.06
N GLU A 37 48.95 -20.96 -3.29
CA GLU A 37 49.10 -22.37 -2.94
C GLU A 37 47.74 -23.04 -3.22
N GLN A 38 47.75 -23.93 -4.21
CA GLN A 38 46.58 -24.69 -4.65
C GLN A 38 46.31 -25.81 -3.67
N ALA A 39 45.09 -25.87 -3.13
CA ALA A 39 44.52 -27.10 -2.60
C ALA A 39 43.07 -27.18 -3.11
N GLY A 40 42.81 -28.19 -3.93
CA GLY A 40 41.53 -28.38 -4.61
C GLY A 40 40.38 -28.63 -3.66
N VAL A 41 39.23 -28.06 -4.00
CA VAL A 41 37.92 -28.45 -3.45
C VAL A 41 37.00 -28.67 -4.65
N ILE A 42 36.51 -29.90 -4.78
CA ILE A 42 35.47 -30.26 -5.75
C ILE A 42 34.19 -29.53 -5.33
N LEU A 43 33.82 -28.46 -6.05
CA LEU A 43 32.50 -27.85 -5.91
C LEU A 43 31.58 -28.50 -6.94
N ALA A 44 30.67 -29.35 -6.46
CA ALA A 44 29.47 -29.69 -7.20
C ALA A 44 28.77 -28.37 -7.58
N GLN A 45 28.62 -28.12 -8.88
CA GLN A 45 27.82 -27.01 -9.39
C GLN A 45 26.35 -27.30 -9.14
N ALA A 46 25.90 -27.11 -7.91
CA ALA A 46 24.50 -26.77 -7.67
C ALA A 46 24.38 -25.29 -8.04
N SER A 47 23.92 -25.02 -9.26
CA SER A 47 23.41 -23.71 -9.63
C SER A 47 22.45 -23.27 -8.52
N PRO A 48 22.66 -22.14 -7.83
CA PRO A 48 21.59 -21.57 -7.03
C PRO A 48 20.53 -21.23 -8.06
N SER A 49 19.44 -21.99 -8.08
CA SER A 49 18.21 -21.47 -8.62
C SER A 49 18.03 -20.15 -7.88
N TYR A 50 18.20 -19.04 -8.62
CA TYR A 50 17.72 -17.76 -8.18
C TYR A 50 16.21 -17.94 -8.11
N VAL A 51 15.74 -18.48 -6.98
CA VAL A 51 14.38 -18.30 -6.53
C VAL A 51 14.35 -16.80 -6.30
N SER A 52 14.02 -16.08 -7.37
CA SER A 52 13.50 -14.73 -7.27
C SER A 52 12.53 -14.82 -6.11
N SER A 53 12.85 -14.14 -5.01
CA SER A 53 11.89 -13.89 -3.95
C SER A 53 10.75 -13.17 -4.64
N ARG A 54 9.83 -13.95 -5.21
CA ARG A 54 8.67 -13.46 -5.93
C ARG A 54 7.87 -12.86 -4.80
N ARG A 55 8.06 -11.55 -4.58
CA ARG A 55 7.39 -10.80 -3.51
C ARG A 55 5.98 -11.34 -3.42
N SER A 56 5.60 -11.90 -2.28
CA SER A 56 4.24 -12.37 -2.05
C SER A 56 3.28 -11.25 -2.46
N SER A 57 2.24 -11.60 -3.21
CA SER A 57 1.13 -10.68 -3.49
C SER A 57 -0.04 -11.12 -2.64
N ASN A 58 -0.87 -10.16 -2.25
CA ASN A 58 -2.13 -10.45 -1.59
C ASN A 58 -3.29 -10.05 -2.50
N GLN A 59 -4.48 -10.51 -2.15
CA GLN A 59 -5.76 -10.11 -2.72
C GLN A 59 -6.69 -9.70 -1.57
N ILE A 60 -7.60 -8.77 -1.83
CA ILE A 60 -8.68 -8.44 -0.89
C ILE A 60 -9.89 -9.27 -1.31
N PHE A 61 -10.15 -10.33 -0.56
CA PHE A 61 -11.17 -11.34 -0.81
C PHE A 61 -12.45 -11.00 -0.05
N HIS A 62 -13.58 -11.06 -0.73
CA HIS A 62 -14.91 -10.89 -0.14
C HIS A 62 -15.56 -12.26 0.07
N HIS A 63 -15.69 -12.66 1.34
CA HIS A 63 -16.10 -14.00 1.77
C HIS A 63 -17.43 -14.48 1.17
N PRO A 64 -18.55 -13.73 1.28
CA PRO A 64 -19.85 -14.23 0.84
C PRO A 64 -19.95 -14.46 -0.67
N THR A 65 -19.25 -13.65 -1.47
CA THR A 65 -19.33 -13.75 -2.94
C THR A 65 -18.24 -14.63 -3.55
N GLY A 66 -17.15 -14.90 -2.81
CA GLY A 66 -15.98 -15.59 -3.36
C GLY A 66 -15.19 -14.76 -4.39
N LEU A 67 -15.37 -13.44 -4.41
CA LEU A 67 -14.78 -12.51 -5.38
C LEU A 67 -13.71 -11.65 -4.70
N CYS A 68 -12.89 -10.97 -5.50
CA CYS A 68 -11.84 -10.10 -5.01
C CYS A 68 -11.98 -8.68 -5.54
N VAL A 69 -11.41 -7.71 -4.81
CA VAL A 69 -11.43 -6.29 -5.18
C VAL A 69 -10.58 -6.04 -6.43
N LEU A 70 -11.20 -5.39 -7.41
CA LEU A 70 -10.62 -4.99 -8.69
C LEU A 70 -10.84 -3.50 -8.97
N ARG A 71 -9.78 -2.86 -9.45
CA ARG A 71 -9.80 -1.55 -10.10
C ARG A 71 -9.93 -1.73 -11.61
N LYS A 72 -11.09 -1.36 -12.17
CA LYS A 72 -11.31 -1.33 -13.63
C LYS A 72 -10.51 -0.23 -14.32
N SER A 73 -10.51 0.97 -13.73
CA SER A 73 -9.71 2.11 -14.17
C SER A 73 -9.35 3.02 -12.99
N LEU A 74 -8.59 4.08 -13.23
CA LEU A 74 -8.24 5.05 -12.17
C LEU A 74 -9.42 5.93 -11.73
N ARG A 75 -10.48 6.03 -12.53
CA ARG A 75 -11.62 6.93 -12.28
C ARG A 75 -12.88 6.19 -11.86
N ASP A 76 -12.96 4.91 -12.22
CA ASP A 76 -14.10 4.08 -11.86
C ASP A 76 -14.00 3.65 -10.39
N PRO A 77 -15.15 3.48 -9.72
CA PRO A 77 -15.18 2.83 -8.42
C PRO A 77 -14.53 1.44 -8.45
N LEU A 78 -13.97 1.05 -7.31
CA LEU A 78 -13.54 -0.32 -7.09
C LEU A 78 -14.76 -1.25 -7.10
N VAL A 79 -14.61 -2.44 -7.67
CA VAL A 79 -15.69 -3.43 -7.75
C VAL A 79 -15.19 -4.81 -7.38
N LEU A 80 -16.11 -5.75 -7.17
CA LEU A 80 -15.77 -7.16 -7.10
C LEU A 80 -15.62 -7.80 -8.49
N ALA A 81 -14.66 -8.72 -8.61
CA ALA A 81 -14.42 -9.53 -9.81
C ALA A 81 -13.81 -10.89 -9.42
N PRO A 82 -13.76 -11.87 -10.34
CA PRO A 82 -13.01 -13.11 -10.13
C PRO A 82 -11.58 -12.83 -9.65
N CYS A 83 -11.09 -13.62 -8.69
CA CYS A 83 -9.80 -13.34 -8.04
C CYS A 83 -8.60 -13.50 -8.98
N ASP A 84 -8.70 -14.25 -10.07
CA ASP A 84 -7.65 -14.32 -11.10
C ASP A 84 -7.51 -13.01 -11.91
N GLN A 85 -8.53 -12.16 -11.89
CA GLN A 85 -8.55 -10.85 -12.55
C GLN A 85 -8.27 -9.69 -11.57
N SER A 86 -8.19 -9.96 -10.27
CA SER A 86 -8.10 -8.91 -9.24
C SER A 86 -6.74 -8.22 -9.21
N ASP A 87 -6.70 -7.03 -8.62
CA ASP A 87 -5.42 -6.38 -8.33
C ASP A 87 -4.59 -7.20 -7.33
N SER A 88 -3.28 -7.04 -7.44
CA SER A 88 -2.33 -7.48 -6.40
C SER A 88 -2.16 -6.37 -5.37
N TRP A 89 -2.33 -6.70 -4.11
CA TRP A 89 -2.24 -5.75 -2.99
C TRP A 89 -1.05 -6.05 -2.07
N ASN A 90 -0.51 -5.01 -1.44
CA ASN A 90 0.33 -5.13 -0.26
C ASN A 90 -0.45 -4.62 0.96
N TYR A 91 -0.24 -5.27 2.10
CA TYR A 91 -0.69 -4.77 3.40
C TYR A 91 0.54 -4.40 4.21
N THR A 92 0.75 -3.11 4.43
CA THR A 92 1.97 -2.59 5.06
C THR A 92 1.95 -2.75 6.58
N PRO A 93 3.09 -2.64 7.28
CA PRO A 93 3.12 -2.59 8.74
C PRO A 93 2.27 -1.45 9.35
N GLN A 94 2.14 -0.34 8.63
CA GLN A 94 1.25 0.79 8.99
C GLN A 94 -0.23 0.50 8.73
N LYS A 95 -0.56 -0.72 8.28
CA LYS A 95 -1.90 -1.18 7.94
C LYS A 95 -2.52 -0.46 6.73
N PHE A 96 -1.70 -0.04 5.78
CA PHE A 96 -2.17 0.51 4.51
C PHE A 96 -2.35 -0.60 3.48
N LEU A 97 -3.49 -0.58 2.79
CA LEU A 97 -3.77 -1.44 1.65
C LEU A 97 -3.35 -0.72 0.38
N THR A 98 -2.23 -1.16 -0.22
CA THR A 98 -1.65 -0.50 -1.41
C THR A 98 -1.69 -1.41 -2.63
N VAL A 99 -1.99 -0.85 -3.79
CA VAL A 99 -1.94 -1.59 -5.06
C VAL A 99 -0.48 -1.80 -5.44
N LYS A 100 -0.07 -3.06 -5.56
CA LYS A 100 1.33 -3.45 -5.77
C LYS A 100 1.87 -2.88 -7.08
N GLY A 101 3.08 -2.31 -7.00
CA GLY A 101 3.73 -1.67 -8.14
C GLY A 101 3.25 -0.24 -8.41
N THR A 102 2.40 0.31 -7.54
CA THR A 102 1.91 1.69 -7.63
C THR A 102 2.03 2.39 -6.27
N TYR A 103 1.70 3.67 -6.23
CA TYR A 103 1.60 4.46 -4.99
C TYR A 103 0.17 4.52 -4.45
N PHE A 104 -0.79 3.85 -5.09
CA PHE A 104 -2.18 3.94 -4.70
C PHE A 104 -2.47 3.15 -3.43
N CYS A 105 -3.15 3.78 -2.48
CA CYS A 105 -3.76 3.12 -1.32
C CYS A 105 -5.28 3.25 -1.32
N LEU A 106 -5.92 2.26 -0.71
CA LEU A 106 -7.34 2.28 -0.43
C LEU A 106 -7.65 3.34 0.63
N GLN A 107 -8.58 4.23 0.32
CA GLN A 107 -9.03 5.29 1.22
C GLN A 107 -10.53 5.22 1.43
N ALA A 108 -10.94 5.39 2.68
CA ALA A 108 -12.32 5.70 3.01
C ALA A 108 -12.61 7.17 2.74
N VAL A 109 -13.84 7.47 2.34
CA VAL A 109 -14.29 8.85 2.12
C VAL A 109 -15.29 9.24 3.20
N ASP A 110 -16.41 8.53 3.25
CA ASP A 110 -17.49 8.72 4.22
C ASP A 110 -18.43 7.52 4.15
N SER A 111 -19.39 7.45 5.06
CA SER A 111 -20.48 6.47 5.06
C SER A 111 -21.28 6.52 3.75
N HIS A 112 -21.62 5.35 3.21
CA HIS A 112 -22.35 5.16 1.96
C HIS A 112 -21.66 5.76 0.72
N LYS A 113 -20.35 6.03 0.79
CA LYS A 113 -19.56 6.51 -0.35
C LYS A 113 -18.64 5.41 -0.88
N PRO A 114 -18.35 5.41 -2.20
CA PRO A 114 -17.35 4.52 -2.76
C PRO A 114 -15.99 4.72 -2.09
N ALA A 115 -15.35 3.61 -1.75
CA ALA A 115 -13.93 3.64 -1.38
C ALA A 115 -13.11 4.03 -2.61
N LYS A 116 -12.08 4.84 -2.43
CA LYS A 116 -11.27 5.38 -3.53
C LYS A 116 -9.81 4.94 -3.42
N LEU A 117 -9.08 5.18 -4.49
CA LEU A 117 -7.63 5.07 -4.49
C LEU A 117 -7.00 6.46 -4.46
N GLY A 118 -6.18 6.70 -3.44
CA GLY A 118 -5.40 7.93 -3.30
C GLY A 118 -3.91 7.66 -3.40
N ILE A 119 -3.14 8.71 -3.71
CA ILE A 119 -1.67 8.66 -3.71
C ILE A 119 -1.12 9.06 -2.33
N ILE A 120 -1.85 9.90 -1.60
CA ILE A 120 -1.46 10.41 -0.28
C ILE A 120 -2.12 9.54 0.78
N CYS A 121 -1.39 8.53 1.26
CA CYS A 121 -1.88 7.62 2.28
C CYS A 121 -1.68 8.22 3.66
N THR A 122 -2.77 8.46 4.39
CA THR A 122 -2.72 9.01 5.75
C THR A 122 -3.36 8.05 6.74
N GLU A 123 -2.96 8.14 8.01
CA GLU A 123 -3.58 7.33 9.05
C GLU A 123 -5.06 7.67 9.27
N ALA A 124 -5.49 8.87 8.86
CA ALA A 124 -6.86 9.37 9.07
C ALA A 124 -7.90 8.67 8.18
N ASP A 125 -7.52 8.23 6.98
CA ASP A 125 -8.47 7.72 5.97
C ASP A 125 -7.98 6.47 5.23
N SER A 126 -6.72 6.07 5.40
CA SER A 126 -6.08 5.00 4.62
C SER A 126 -5.60 3.83 5.49
N LYS A 127 -5.81 3.89 6.81
CA LYS A 127 -5.48 2.83 7.77
C LYS A 127 -6.64 1.85 7.89
N TRP A 128 -6.36 0.56 7.64
CA TRP A 128 -7.36 -0.51 7.64
C TRP A 128 -6.97 -1.61 8.63
N GLU A 129 -7.68 -1.69 9.74
CA GLU A 129 -7.50 -2.73 10.74
C GLU A 129 -8.27 -3.99 10.36
N LYS A 130 -7.61 -5.15 10.46
CA LYS A 130 -8.30 -6.44 10.37
C LYS A 130 -8.98 -6.72 11.70
N VAL A 131 -10.31 -6.72 11.69
CA VAL A 131 -11.12 -7.04 12.86
C VAL A 131 -11.73 -8.41 12.66
N HIS A 132 -11.50 -9.31 13.63
CA HIS A 132 -12.06 -10.66 13.59
C HIS A 132 -13.55 -10.61 13.92
N GLY A 133 -14.39 -11.14 13.03
CA GLY A 133 -15.83 -11.31 13.23
C GLY A 133 -16.16 -12.71 13.77
N ASN A 134 -17.37 -13.19 13.48
CA ASN A 134 -17.75 -14.56 13.78
C ASN A 134 -17.29 -15.51 12.65
N ASP A 135 -17.16 -16.80 12.98
CA ASP A 135 -16.87 -17.86 12.00
C ASP A 135 -15.58 -17.68 11.19
N ALA A 136 -14.52 -17.15 11.82
CA ALA A 136 -13.22 -16.87 11.21
C ALA A 136 -13.25 -15.89 10.02
N ARG A 137 -14.33 -15.11 9.88
CA ARG A 137 -14.40 -14.00 8.92
C ARG A 137 -13.73 -12.76 9.49
N PHE A 138 -13.19 -11.93 8.63
CA PHE A 138 -12.58 -10.66 8.99
C PHE A 138 -13.35 -9.51 8.35
N SER A 139 -13.33 -8.35 8.98
CA SER A 139 -13.71 -7.09 8.34
C SER A 139 -12.51 -6.15 8.31
N LEU A 140 -12.54 -5.21 7.37
CA LEU A 140 -11.54 -4.16 7.22
C LEU A 140 -12.12 -2.85 7.76
N LEU A 141 -11.68 -2.47 8.96
CA LEU A 141 -12.15 -1.31 9.71
C LEU A 141 -11.21 -0.11 9.49
N THR A 142 -11.76 1.07 9.32
CA THR A 142 -11.04 2.34 9.47
C THR A 142 -11.70 3.19 10.54
N THR A 143 -10.92 4.03 11.22
CA THR A 143 -11.42 4.95 12.24
C THR A 143 -10.89 6.34 11.93
N PHE A 144 -11.81 7.27 11.67
CA PHE A 144 -11.51 8.65 11.38
C PHE A 144 -11.09 9.42 12.65
N PRO A 145 -10.43 10.59 12.52
CA PRO A 145 -9.99 11.38 13.66
C PRO A 145 -11.10 11.87 14.59
N ASP A 146 -12.33 11.96 14.10
CA ASP A 146 -13.53 12.31 14.86
C ASP A 146 -14.11 11.14 15.68
N GLY A 147 -13.51 9.95 15.56
CA GLY A 147 -13.93 8.72 16.23
C GLY A 147 -14.97 7.91 15.45
N GLN A 148 -15.41 8.37 14.28
CA GLN A 148 -16.28 7.57 13.42
C GLN A 148 -15.51 6.37 12.87
N SER A 149 -16.08 5.17 13.01
CA SER A 149 -15.51 3.95 12.43
C SER A 149 -16.38 3.42 11.30
N LEU A 150 -15.74 3.13 10.16
CA LEU A 150 -16.38 2.56 8.98
C LEU A 150 -15.70 1.24 8.61
N CYS A 151 -16.47 0.33 8.04
CA CYS A 151 -15.99 -0.92 7.50
C CYS A 151 -16.05 -0.88 5.97
N LEU A 152 -15.14 -1.63 5.34
CA LEU A 152 -15.22 -1.92 3.93
C LEU A 152 -16.47 -2.77 3.68
N ASP A 153 -17.23 -2.42 2.65
CA ASP A 153 -18.53 -2.98 2.35
C ASP A 153 -18.74 -3.07 0.84
N ILE A 154 -19.79 -3.77 0.40
CA ILE A 154 -20.31 -3.71 -0.97
C ILE A 154 -21.72 -3.17 -1.00
N ASP A 155 -22.02 -2.36 -2.01
CA ASP A 155 -23.40 -2.00 -2.32
C ASP A 155 -24.09 -3.11 -3.17
N PRO A 156 -25.41 -3.01 -3.43
CA PRO A 156 -26.12 -4.00 -4.24
C PRO A 156 -25.62 -4.15 -5.68
N SER A 157 -24.83 -3.19 -6.19
CA SER A 157 -24.22 -3.26 -7.52
C SER A 157 -22.87 -3.98 -7.53
N GLY A 158 -22.35 -4.36 -6.36
CA GLY A 158 -21.02 -4.95 -6.19
C GLY A 158 -19.89 -3.91 -6.22
N THR A 159 -20.23 -2.63 -6.05
CA THR A 159 -19.25 -1.55 -5.89
C THR A 159 -18.73 -1.54 -4.46
N ILE A 160 -17.42 -1.37 -4.29
CA ILE A 160 -16.80 -1.28 -2.98
C ILE A 160 -17.08 0.10 -2.37
N VAL A 161 -17.74 0.11 -1.22
CA VAL A 161 -18.15 1.29 -0.48
C VAL A 161 -17.65 1.22 0.97
N THR A 162 -17.82 2.30 1.72
CA THR A 162 -17.60 2.31 3.18
C THR A 162 -18.90 2.60 3.89
N ASN A 163 -19.24 1.79 4.90
CA ASN A 163 -20.45 1.92 5.70
C ASN A 163 -20.13 1.76 7.18
N PRO A 164 -21.02 2.18 8.10
CA PRO A 164 -20.85 1.90 9.52
C PRO A 164 -20.78 0.39 9.71
N CYS A 165 -19.88 -0.05 10.59
CA CYS A 165 -19.68 -1.48 10.81
C CYS A 165 -20.94 -2.12 11.39
N GLY A 166 -21.41 -3.19 10.76
CA GLY A 166 -22.57 -3.95 11.22
C GLY A 166 -22.29 -4.69 12.53
N LYS A 167 -23.32 -4.83 13.37
CA LYS A 167 -23.21 -5.55 14.64
C LYS A 167 -23.47 -7.06 14.53
N THR A 168 -24.21 -7.54 13.51
CA THR A 168 -24.48 -8.99 13.27
C THR A 168 -25.24 -9.23 11.96
N SER A 169 -25.01 -10.41 11.34
CA SER A 169 -25.70 -11.15 10.23
C SER A 169 -26.28 -10.43 9.00
N GLU A 170 -26.81 -9.21 9.09
CA GLU A 170 -27.16 -8.37 7.91
C GLU A 170 -25.91 -7.74 7.27
N SER A 171 -24.77 -7.88 7.95
CA SER A 171 -23.45 -7.36 7.59
C SER A 171 -22.65 -8.30 6.69
N ASP A 172 -23.30 -9.26 6.01
CA ASP A 172 -22.56 -10.23 5.21
C ASP A 172 -21.69 -9.56 4.14
N SER A 173 -22.14 -8.44 3.60
CA SER A 173 -21.40 -7.62 2.63
C SER A 173 -20.09 -6.98 3.14
N GLN A 174 -19.81 -7.04 4.46
CA GLN A 174 -18.64 -6.40 5.08
C GLN A 174 -17.50 -7.38 5.40
N TRP A 175 -17.63 -8.65 5.03
CA TRP A 175 -16.62 -9.67 5.34
C TRP A 175 -15.52 -9.72 4.28
N PHE A 176 -14.44 -9.02 4.56
CA PHE A 176 -13.25 -8.94 3.71
C PHE A 176 -12.00 -9.47 4.41
N GLU A 177 -11.19 -10.19 3.67
CA GLU A 177 -9.90 -10.70 4.14
C GLU A 177 -8.78 -10.39 3.15
N VAL A 178 -7.62 -10.02 3.69
CA VAL A 178 -6.40 -9.90 2.89
C VAL A 178 -5.68 -11.23 2.89
N ILE A 179 -5.80 -11.97 1.78
CA ILE A 179 -5.27 -13.33 1.62
C ILE A 179 -4.06 -13.34 0.68
N PRO A 180 -3.08 -14.25 0.87
CA PRO A 180 -2.01 -14.45 -0.10
C PRO A 180 -2.56 -14.93 -1.45
N THR A 181 -2.06 -14.39 -2.56
CA THR A 181 -2.36 -14.91 -3.90
C THR A 181 -1.81 -16.33 -4.02
N LYS A 182 -2.69 -17.31 -4.18
CA LYS A 182 -2.29 -18.67 -4.55
C LYS A 182 -1.95 -18.68 -6.04
N ARG A 183 -0.67 -18.57 -6.39
CA ARG A 183 -0.25 -18.86 -7.77
C ARG A 183 -0.22 -20.37 -7.93
N GLY A 184 -1.05 -20.91 -8.82
CA GLY A 184 -0.98 -22.31 -9.23
C GLY A 184 0.43 -22.62 -9.73
N LEU A 185 1.04 -23.66 -9.16
CA LEU A 185 2.15 -24.36 -9.78
C LEU A 185 1.53 -25.17 -10.92
N TYR A 186 1.59 -24.65 -12.14
CA TYR A 186 1.38 -25.43 -13.35
C TYR A 186 2.74 -25.80 -13.93
#